data_AF-A0A948EGC6-F1
#
_entry.id   AF-A0A948EGC6-F1
#
_cell.length_a   1.000
_cell.length_b   1.000
_cell.length_c   1.000
_cell.angle_alpha   90.00
_cell.angle_beta   90.00
_cell.angle_gamma   90.00
#
_symmetry.space_group_name_H-M   'P 1'
#
loop_
_entity.id
_entity.type
_entity.pdbx_description
1 polymer ?
#
loop_
_entity_poly.entity_id
_entity_poly.type
_entity_poly.pdbx_seq_one_letter_code
_entity_poly.pdbx_strand_id
1 'polypeptide(L)'
;MGRIISINISTRKGEKKISVRSAVLKVDHGITGDAHAGDWHRQVSLLAEESVDKMRGKGVELHPGDFAENLTIKGIDLKNLKIGQQLKIASEIILEITQIGKECHNGCAIKQQVGDCVMPREGVFARVIKGGGAKIGDKITIEDLCAGKLMIDDISDIAAFYNNDPDAEHFRLERHQLEFDLTCRYLEKYLPPKGSILEIGAATGRYTIELARQGYDITAVDISEKMFVKCRSLLQSEGLEHKVKFIISDARDLGPVSKNDYDAVLMMGPLYHLIYENDRILALKNVFARLKKDSLIFTTFISRYGIFGEVMKKEPGWIDHESEVRSVLEFGRDPEHSPKGEFRGYFANVSELAPLHEAVGFKTIVVAGVEPGISAEDEIYNTLVGKRRELWLNLLFQTSAEPTTVGASRHLIYIGKK
;
A
#
# COMPACT_ATOMS: atom_id res chain seq x y z
N MET A 1 -22.70 16.73 -4.08
CA MET A 1 -22.76 17.21 -2.68
C MET A 1 -24.09 16.76 -2.10
N GLY A 2 -24.06 16.07 -0.95
CA GLY A 2 -25.23 15.53 -0.29
C GLY A 2 -25.49 16.16 1.08
N ARG A 3 -26.44 15.59 1.82
CA ARG A 3 -26.76 15.99 3.20
C ARG A 3 -27.33 14.84 4.03
N ILE A 4 -27.19 14.93 5.35
CA ILE A 4 -27.88 14.04 6.29
C ILE A 4 -29.37 14.39 6.33
N ILE A 5 -30.22 13.39 6.13
CA ILE A 5 -31.69 13.49 6.25
C ILE A 5 -32.16 12.95 7.59
N SER A 6 -31.57 11.85 8.06
CA SER A 6 -31.85 11.29 9.38
C SER A 6 -30.60 10.70 10.01
N ILE A 7 -30.57 10.72 11.33
CA ILE A 7 -29.59 10.03 12.16
C ILE A 7 -30.38 9.08 13.06
N ASN A 8 -30.04 7.79 13.02
CA ASN A 8 -30.79 6.75 13.71
C ASN A 8 -29.86 5.90 14.59
N ILE A 9 -30.29 5.68 15.84
CA ILE A 9 -29.57 4.84 16.80
C ILE A 9 -30.50 3.81 17.43
N SER A 10 -29.94 2.71 17.92
CA SER A 10 -30.65 1.67 18.68
C SER A 10 -29.82 1.31 19.90
N THR A 11 -30.42 1.12 21.07
CA THR A 11 -29.66 0.75 22.29
C THR A 11 -29.39 -0.76 22.38
N ARG A 12 -30.15 -1.60 21.68
CA ARG A 12 -29.88 -3.05 21.56
C ARG A 12 -29.90 -3.52 20.10
N LYS A 13 -29.12 -4.57 19.81
CA LYS A 13 -29.08 -5.19 18.48
C LYS A 13 -30.42 -5.86 18.16
N GLY A 14 -30.88 -5.73 16.92
CA GLY A 14 -32.16 -6.29 16.47
C GLY A 14 -33.38 -5.41 16.75
N GLU A 15 -33.24 -4.33 17.51
CA GLU A 15 -34.30 -3.33 17.68
C GLU A 15 -34.41 -2.38 16.50
N LYS A 16 -35.59 -1.80 16.32
CA LYS A 16 -35.81 -0.71 15.37
C LYS A 16 -35.02 0.51 15.84
N LYS A 17 -34.24 1.11 14.94
CA LYS A 17 -33.52 2.35 15.24
C LYS A 17 -34.51 3.51 15.39
N ILE A 18 -34.21 4.41 16.32
CA ILE A 18 -34.95 5.64 16.58
C ILE A 18 -34.20 6.84 16.02
N SER A 19 -34.94 7.78 15.43
CA SER A 19 -34.36 9.01 14.88
C SER A 19 -33.97 9.97 16.02
N VAL A 20 -32.77 10.56 15.90
CA VAL A 20 -32.23 11.55 16.82
C VAL A 20 -31.82 12.81 16.06
N ARG A 21 -31.85 13.97 16.73
CA ARG A 21 -31.52 15.26 16.09
C ARG A 21 -30.03 15.41 15.77
N SER A 22 -29.18 14.76 16.58
CA SER A 22 -27.72 14.81 16.49
C SER A 22 -27.11 13.57 17.13
N ALA A 23 -25.90 13.21 16.72
CA ALA A 23 -25.12 12.15 17.32
C ALA A 23 -23.62 12.49 17.32
N VAL A 24 -22.88 11.89 18.25
CA VAL A 24 -21.41 12.00 18.30
C VAL A 24 -20.81 10.78 17.65
N LEU A 25 -19.94 11.01 16.67
CA LEU A 25 -19.14 9.97 16.02
C LEU A 25 -17.76 9.94 16.64
N LYS A 26 -17.30 8.76 17.04
CA LYS A 26 -16.01 8.55 17.70
C LYS A 26 -15.16 7.56 16.89
N VAL A 27 -13.88 7.89 16.77
CA VAL A 27 -12.85 7.04 16.12
C VAL A 27 -12.80 5.68 16.81
N ASP A 28 -12.64 4.62 16.02
CA ASP A 28 -12.60 3.21 16.47
C ASP A 28 -13.83 2.77 17.28
N HIS A 29 -14.97 3.43 17.02
CA HIS A 29 -16.19 3.15 17.74
C HIS A 29 -17.45 3.32 16.89
N GLY A 30 -17.58 4.40 16.12
CA GLY A 30 -18.84 4.70 15.40
C GLY A 30 -19.70 5.71 16.15
N ILE A 31 -21.02 5.51 16.16
CA ILE A 31 -21.95 6.44 16.83
C ILE A 31 -22.09 6.08 18.31
N THR A 32 -21.75 7.02 19.18
CA THR A 32 -21.93 6.89 20.63
C THR A 32 -23.38 6.58 20.98
N GLY A 33 -23.60 5.49 21.72
CA GLY A 33 -24.92 5.05 22.16
C GLY A 33 -25.65 4.13 21.17
N ASP A 34 -25.06 3.80 20.02
CA ASP A 34 -25.59 2.79 19.11
C ASP A 34 -25.11 1.38 19.46
N ALA A 35 -26.01 0.40 19.42
CA ALA A 35 -25.75 -1.00 19.73
C ALA A 35 -24.83 -1.71 18.73
N HIS A 36 -24.63 -1.12 17.56
CA HIS A 36 -23.71 -1.63 16.54
C HIS A 36 -22.37 -0.88 16.53
N ALA A 37 -22.19 0.09 17.41
CA ALA A 37 -20.89 0.71 17.64
C ALA A 37 -19.89 -0.28 18.26
N GLY A 38 -18.61 -0.07 17.98
CA GLY A 38 -17.51 -0.89 18.46
C GLY A 38 -16.27 -0.75 17.57
N ASP A 39 -15.20 -1.41 17.97
CA ASP A 39 -13.95 -1.47 17.21
C ASP A 39 -14.02 -2.59 16.15
N TRP A 40 -14.66 -2.29 15.03
CA TRP A 40 -14.79 -3.18 13.88
C TRP A 40 -15.04 -2.37 12.60
N HIS A 41 -14.98 -2.99 11.43
CA HIS A 41 -15.03 -2.25 10.16
C HIS A 41 -16.40 -1.63 9.82
N ARG A 42 -17.50 -2.01 10.47
CA ARG A 42 -18.86 -1.49 10.18
C ARG A 42 -19.39 -0.57 11.27
N GLN A 43 -18.58 0.40 11.68
CA GLN A 43 -18.87 1.32 12.78
C GLN A 43 -20.11 2.19 12.54
N VAL A 44 -20.34 2.59 11.28
CA VAL A 44 -21.48 3.43 10.88
C VAL A 44 -22.09 2.86 9.60
N SER A 45 -23.40 2.63 9.59
CA SER A 45 -24.15 2.25 8.39
C SER A 45 -24.80 3.45 7.71
N LEU A 46 -24.72 3.51 6.38
CA LEU A 46 -25.28 4.56 5.54
C LEU A 46 -26.25 3.96 4.51
N LEU A 47 -27.32 4.69 4.22
CA LEU A 47 -28.22 4.38 3.12
C LEU A 47 -28.68 5.66 2.43
N ALA A 48 -28.80 5.63 1.10
CA ALA A 48 -29.27 6.76 0.33
C ALA A 48 -30.80 6.84 0.42
N GLU A 49 -31.35 8.05 0.56
CA GLU A 49 -32.79 8.31 0.49
C GLU A 49 -33.34 7.82 -0.86
N GLU A 50 -32.57 8.00 -1.93
CA GLU A 50 -32.86 7.50 -3.26
C GLU A 50 -32.96 5.96 -3.32
N SER A 51 -32.28 5.25 -2.42
CA SER A 51 -32.39 3.79 -2.26
C SER A 51 -33.63 3.40 -1.45
N VAL A 52 -33.99 4.20 -0.44
CA VAL A 52 -35.24 4.04 0.33
C VAL A 52 -36.45 4.27 -0.57
N ASP A 53 -36.39 5.28 -1.44
CA ASP A 53 -37.45 5.64 -2.39
C ASP A 53 -37.85 4.49 -3.32
N LYS A 54 -36.88 3.68 -3.78
CA LYS A 54 -37.14 2.48 -4.61
C LYS A 54 -37.99 1.43 -3.91
N MET A 55 -38.02 1.46 -2.58
CA MET A 55 -38.79 0.53 -1.76
C MET A 55 -40.15 1.09 -1.36
N ARG A 56 -40.39 2.41 -1.53
CA ARG A 56 -41.69 3.05 -1.31
C ARG A 56 -42.68 2.59 -2.37
N GLY A 57 -43.96 2.48 -2.00
CA GLY A 57 -45.03 2.01 -2.90
C GLY A 57 -45.30 0.51 -2.87
N LYS A 58 -44.57 -0.28 -2.07
CA LYS A 58 -44.86 -1.71 -1.79
C LYS A 58 -45.91 -1.92 -0.68
N GLY A 59 -46.80 -0.96 -0.45
CA GLY A 59 -47.89 -1.05 0.53
C GLY A 59 -47.49 -0.90 2.00
N VAL A 60 -46.23 -0.53 2.29
CA VAL A 60 -45.74 -0.27 3.65
C VAL A 60 -45.16 1.15 3.71
N GLU A 61 -45.49 1.89 4.76
CA GLU A 61 -44.91 3.19 5.05
C GLU A 61 -43.48 3.00 5.56
N LEU A 62 -42.50 3.57 4.84
CA LEU A 62 -41.08 3.42 5.13
C LEU A 62 -40.46 4.75 5.56
N HIS A 63 -39.83 4.74 6.72
CA HIS A 63 -39.14 5.86 7.32
C HIS A 63 -37.61 5.62 7.38
N PRO A 64 -36.80 6.69 7.39
CA PRO A 64 -35.38 6.59 7.70
C PRO A 64 -35.11 5.79 8.99
N GLY A 65 -34.14 4.87 8.94
CA GLY A 65 -33.75 3.97 10.02
C GLY A 65 -34.45 2.61 9.99
N ASP A 66 -35.51 2.45 9.20
CA ASP A 66 -36.25 1.18 9.07
C ASP A 66 -35.36 0.03 8.55
N PHE A 67 -34.37 0.36 7.72
CA PHE A 67 -33.42 -0.60 7.20
C PHE A 67 -32.21 -0.82 8.13
N ALA A 68 -32.26 -0.29 9.35
CA ALA A 68 -31.20 -0.29 10.35
C ALA A 68 -29.92 0.46 9.92
N GLU A 69 -30.06 1.46 9.03
CA GLU A 69 -29.01 2.43 8.75
C GLU A 69 -28.87 3.46 9.88
N ASN A 70 -27.63 3.86 10.17
CA ASN A 70 -27.38 4.96 11.09
C ASN A 70 -27.60 6.32 10.44
N LEU A 71 -27.11 6.51 9.21
CA LEU A 71 -27.21 7.76 8.49
C LEU A 71 -28.00 7.55 7.20
N THR A 72 -29.16 8.20 7.10
CA THR A 72 -29.89 8.30 5.84
C THR A 72 -29.46 9.59 5.16
N ILE A 73 -28.91 9.49 3.95
CA ILE A 73 -28.32 10.64 3.26
C ILE A 73 -29.00 10.87 1.91
N LYS A 74 -28.98 12.10 1.41
CA LYS A 74 -29.54 12.45 0.09
C LYS A 74 -28.51 13.16 -0.78
N GLY A 75 -28.53 12.90 -2.09
CA GLY A 75 -27.72 13.60 -3.09
C GLY A 75 -26.30 13.04 -3.29
N ILE A 76 -26.03 11.82 -2.81
CA ILE A 76 -24.78 11.08 -3.04
C ILE A 76 -25.14 9.65 -3.45
N ASP A 77 -24.56 9.17 -4.55
CA ASP A 77 -24.72 7.78 -5.02
C ASP A 77 -23.81 6.83 -4.23
N LEU A 78 -24.26 6.44 -3.03
CA LEU A 78 -23.49 5.66 -2.07
C LEU A 78 -23.01 4.31 -2.61
N LYS A 79 -23.84 3.59 -3.37
CA LYS A 79 -23.55 2.22 -3.80
C LYS A 79 -22.42 2.13 -4.84
N ASN A 80 -22.10 3.25 -5.48
CA ASN A 80 -21.06 3.35 -6.50
C ASN A 80 -19.78 3.99 -5.96
N LEU A 81 -19.71 4.27 -4.65
CA LEU A 81 -18.46 4.63 -4.01
C LEU A 81 -17.49 3.44 -4.01
N LYS A 82 -16.21 3.71 -3.82
CA LYS A 82 -15.18 2.66 -3.69
C LYS A 82 -14.86 2.42 -2.21
N ILE A 83 -14.49 1.19 -1.86
CA ILE A 83 -13.88 0.90 -0.57
C ILE A 83 -12.61 1.77 -0.43
N GLY A 84 -12.42 2.39 0.73
CA GLY A 84 -11.36 3.37 1.00
C GLY A 84 -11.72 4.83 0.64
N GLN A 85 -12.82 5.08 -0.07
CA GLN A 85 -13.25 6.45 -0.35
C GLN A 85 -13.76 7.13 0.92
N GLN A 86 -13.54 8.45 1.04
CA GLN A 86 -13.90 9.20 2.24
C GLN A 86 -15.09 10.13 2.00
N LEU A 87 -15.98 10.19 3.00
CA LEU A 87 -17.07 11.13 3.09
C LEU A 87 -16.76 12.11 4.21
N LYS A 88 -16.74 13.40 3.87
CA LYS A 88 -16.66 14.47 4.84
C LYS A 88 -18.06 14.96 5.20
N ILE A 89 -18.35 14.96 6.48
CA ILE A 89 -19.62 15.44 7.05
C ILE A 89 -19.33 16.71 7.84
N ALA A 90 -20.13 17.75 7.59
CA ALA A 90 -19.91 19.08 8.14
C ALA A 90 -18.47 19.57 7.85
N SER A 91 -17.85 20.29 8.79
CA SER A 91 -16.48 20.81 8.63
C SER A 91 -15.39 19.83 9.07
N GLU A 92 -15.72 18.77 9.81
CA GLU A 92 -14.72 18.06 10.61
C GLU A 92 -14.79 16.53 10.61
N ILE A 93 -15.95 15.92 10.36
CA ILE A 93 -16.11 14.47 10.46
C ILE A 93 -15.66 13.81 9.16
N ILE A 94 -14.88 12.73 9.27
CA ILE A 94 -14.41 11.94 8.13
C ILE A 94 -14.82 10.49 8.34
N LEU A 95 -15.58 9.95 7.40
CA LEU A 95 -15.95 8.54 7.33
C LEU A 95 -15.28 7.88 6.14
N GLU A 96 -14.66 6.73 6.32
CA GLU A 96 -14.08 5.95 5.23
C GLU A 96 -14.94 4.74 4.93
N ILE A 97 -15.27 4.53 3.65
CA ILE A 97 -16.08 3.40 3.20
C ILE A 97 -15.30 2.10 3.38
N THR A 98 -15.86 1.17 4.15
CA THR A 98 -15.24 -0.13 4.44
C THR A 98 -15.94 -1.29 3.77
N GLN A 99 -17.23 -1.14 3.45
CA GLN A 99 -18.00 -2.20 2.82
C GLN A 99 -19.23 -1.67 2.09
N ILE A 100 -19.60 -2.33 0.98
CA ILE A 100 -20.81 -2.07 0.21
C ILE A 100 -21.64 -3.35 0.17
N GLY A 101 -22.92 -3.25 0.49
CA GLY A 101 -23.82 -4.37 0.66
C GLY A 101 -23.51 -5.21 1.90
N LYS A 102 -24.33 -6.23 2.16
CA LYS A 102 -24.07 -7.27 3.17
C LYS A 102 -24.89 -8.53 2.90
N GLU A 103 -24.35 -9.69 3.24
CA GLU A 103 -25.16 -10.91 3.29
C GLU A 103 -26.14 -10.88 4.47
N CYS A 104 -27.37 -11.35 4.23
CA CYS A 104 -28.42 -11.40 5.24
C CYS A 104 -28.73 -12.85 5.62
N HIS A 105 -28.30 -13.27 6.80
CA HIS A 105 -28.50 -14.66 7.25
C HIS A 105 -29.83 -14.91 7.97
N ASN A 106 -30.35 -13.94 8.75
CA ASN A 106 -31.52 -14.15 9.63
C ASN A 106 -32.79 -13.35 9.30
N GLY A 107 -32.82 -12.59 8.19
CA GLY A 107 -33.96 -11.76 7.79
C GLY A 107 -34.28 -10.62 8.78
N CYS A 108 -34.06 -9.36 8.38
CA CYS A 108 -34.42 -8.22 9.23
C CYS A 108 -35.94 -7.98 9.29
N ALA A 109 -36.40 -7.18 10.26
CA ALA A 109 -37.81 -6.83 10.42
C ALA A 109 -38.48 -6.34 9.13
N ILE A 110 -37.78 -5.52 8.33
CA ILE A 110 -38.31 -5.06 7.04
C ILE A 110 -38.39 -6.16 5.98
N LYS A 111 -37.42 -7.08 5.93
CA LYS A 111 -37.51 -8.23 5.02
C LYS A 111 -38.71 -9.12 5.37
N GLN A 112 -39.06 -9.22 6.66
CA GLN A 112 -40.24 -9.97 7.09
C GLN A 112 -41.55 -9.25 6.74
N GLN A 113 -41.59 -7.91 6.81
CA GLN A 113 -42.78 -7.12 6.51
C GLN A 113 -43.03 -6.91 5.02
N VAL A 114 -41.98 -6.65 4.24
CA VAL A 114 -42.06 -6.22 2.82
C VAL A 114 -41.54 -7.32 1.87
N GLY A 115 -41.01 -8.42 2.41
CA GLY A 115 -40.42 -9.52 1.63
C GLY A 115 -39.05 -9.22 1.03
N ASP A 116 -38.56 -7.98 1.12
CA ASP A 116 -37.33 -7.53 0.47
C ASP A 116 -36.60 -6.45 1.30
N CYS A 117 -35.27 -6.41 1.20
CA CYS A 117 -34.43 -5.43 1.88
C CYS A 117 -33.41 -4.84 0.90
N VAL A 118 -33.19 -3.53 0.96
CA VAL A 118 -32.25 -2.83 0.10
C VAL A 118 -30.81 -2.89 0.64
N MET A 119 -30.63 -3.03 1.95
CA MET A 119 -29.31 -3.02 2.60
C MET A 119 -28.30 -4.04 2.07
N PRO A 120 -28.70 -5.29 1.72
CA PRO A 120 -27.77 -6.24 1.13
C PRO A 120 -27.12 -5.78 -0.16
N ARG A 121 -27.80 -4.92 -0.92
CA ARG A 121 -27.41 -4.49 -2.27
C ARG A 121 -26.84 -3.09 -2.32
N GLU A 122 -27.43 -2.16 -1.57
CA GLU A 122 -27.09 -0.73 -1.66
C GLU A 122 -26.72 -0.09 -0.31
N GLY A 123 -26.78 -0.84 0.80
CA GLY A 123 -26.34 -0.34 2.11
C GLY A 123 -24.81 -0.22 2.14
N VAL A 124 -24.30 0.85 2.73
CA VAL A 124 -22.85 1.11 2.82
C VAL A 124 -22.43 1.15 4.28
N PHE A 125 -21.24 0.66 4.58
CA PHE A 125 -20.65 0.73 5.91
C PHE A 125 -19.36 1.51 5.87
N ALA A 126 -19.09 2.21 6.97
CA ALA A 126 -17.92 3.04 7.11
C ALA A 126 -17.32 2.95 8.51
N ARG A 127 -16.04 3.29 8.61
CA ARG A 127 -15.34 3.57 9.88
C ARG A 127 -15.14 5.07 10.06
N VAL A 128 -15.07 5.51 11.31
CA VAL A 128 -14.84 6.91 11.68
C VAL A 128 -13.33 7.16 11.70
N ILE A 129 -12.83 7.92 10.71
CA ILE A 129 -11.42 8.36 10.66
C ILE A 129 -11.22 9.60 11.51
N LYS A 130 -12.18 10.53 11.47
CA LYS A 130 -12.21 11.71 12.33
C LYS A 130 -13.60 11.89 12.91
N GLY A 131 -13.66 11.85 14.25
CA GLY A 131 -14.90 12.01 15.01
C GLY A 131 -15.38 13.46 15.09
N GLY A 132 -16.61 13.64 15.58
CA GLY A 132 -17.25 14.95 15.72
C GLY A 132 -18.76 14.84 15.95
N GLY A 133 -19.42 15.98 16.11
CA GLY A 133 -20.87 16.05 16.27
C GLY A 133 -21.58 16.18 14.92
N ALA A 134 -22.35 15.17 14.52
CA ALA A 134 -23.22 15.23 13.35
C ALA A 134 -24.65 15.63 13.75
N LYS A 135 -25.31 16.42 12.91
CA LYS A 135 -26.73 16.77 13.04
C LYS A 135 -27.45 16.63 11.71
N ILE A 136 -28.77 16.49 11.79
CA ILE A 136 -29.63 16.49 10.62
C ILE A 136 -29.40 17.78 9.81
N GLY A 137 -29.27 17.63 8.49
CA GLY A 137 -29.02 18.74 7.57
C GLY A 137 -27.55 19.03 7.31
N ASP A 138 -26.61 18.40 8.03
CA ASP A 138 -25.19 18.57 7.75
C ASP A 138 -24.86 18.16 6.31
N LYS A 139 -24.07 19.00 5.65
CA LYS A 139 -23.61 18.77 4.28
C LYS A 139 -22.63 17.61 4.29
N ILE A 140 -22.72 16.81 3.23
CA ILE A 140 -21.80 15.71 2.96
C ILE A 140 -21.13 15.98 1.62
N THR A 141 -19.80 15.91 1.60
CA THR A 141 -19.02 15.91 0.38
C THR A 141 -18.29 14.60 0.26
N ILE A 142 -18.25 14.06 -0.94
CA ILE A 142 -17.30 13.00 -1.27
C ILE A 142 -15.94 13.71 -1.30
N GLU A 143 -15.01 13.28 -0.46
CA GLU A 143 -13.63 13.66 -0.67
C GLU A 143 -13.13 12.76 -1.80
N ASP A 144 -13.01 13.35 -2.98
CA ASP A 144 -12.19 12.74 -4.01
C ASP A 144 -10.79 12.60 -3.41
N LEU A 145 -10.17 11.44 -3.57
CA LEU A 145 -8.74 11.23 -3.24
C LEU A 145 -7.79 12.12 -4.08
N CYS A 146 -8.30 13.18 -4.70
CA CYS A 146 -7.57 14.22 -5.39
C CYS A 146 -7.69 15.54 -4.62
N ALA A 147 -6.60 15.88 -3.91
CA ALA A 147 -6.25 17.21 -3.41
C ALA A 147 -7.12 17.77 -2.25
N GLY A 148 -6.87 17.33 -1.01
CA GLY A 148 -7.55 17.96 0.15
C GLY A 148 -7.00 17.68 1.55
N LYS A 149 -6.19 16.63 1.71
CA LYS A 149 -5.11 16.46 2.70
C LYS A 149 -4.40 15.21 2.22
N LEU A 150 -3.36 15.37 1.40
CA LEU A 150 -2.46 14.25 1.15
C LEU A 150 -1.95 13.84 2.53
N MET A 151 -2.31 12.64 2.98
CA MET A 151 -1.47 11.93 3.92
C MET A 151 -0.16 11.70 3.13
N ILE A 152 0.77 12.63 3.31
CA ILE A 152 2.11 12.58 2.74
C ILE A 152 2.93 11.79 3.74
N ASP A 153 3.75 10.87 3.26
CA ASP A 153 4.72 10.21 4.10
C ASP A 153 5.67 11.25 4.70
N ASP A 154 5.65 11.37 6.02
CA ASP A 154 6.79 11.88 6.77
C ASP A 154 7.90 10.83 6.64
N ILE A 155 8.99 11.20 5.96
CA ILE A 155 10.13 10.32 5.65
C ILE A 155 11.34 10.61 6.55
N SER A 156 11.17 11.50 7.54
CA SER A 156 12.27 11.91 8.44
C SER A 156 12.77 10.72 9.29
N ASP A 157 11.89 9.76 9.57
CA ASP A 157 12.17 8.50 10.23
C ASP A 157 13.00 7.55 9.36
N ILE A 158 12.76 7.47 8.05
CA ILE A 158 13.48 6.57 7.13
C ILE A 158 14.96 6.92 7.08
N ALA A 159 15.30 8.20 6.88
CA ALA A 159 16.69 8.63 6.86
C ALA A 159 17.36 8.38 8.23
N ALA A 160 16.64 8.60 9.34
CA ALA A 160 17.14 8.35 10.69
C ALA A 160 17.43 6.86 10.93
N PHE A 161 16.53 5.96 10.51
CA PHE A 161 16.68 4.51 10.60
C PHE A 161 17.97 4.06 9.90
N TYR A 162 18.15 4.45 8.64
CA TYR A 162 19.33 4.09 7.86
C TYR A 162 20.61 4.75 8.38
N ASN A 163 20.54 5.98 8.89
CA ASN A 163 21.69 6.68 9.46
C ASN A 163 22.27 6.03 10.73
N ASN A 164 21.54 5.13 11.39
CA ASN A 164 21.96 4.50 12.65
C ASN A 164 22.95 3.36 12.43
N ASP A 165 22.80 2.57 11.36
CA ASP A 165 23.68 1.42 11.09
C ASP A 165 23.94 1.19 9.59
N PRO A 166 24.78 2.03 8.95
CA PRO A 166 25.18 1.84 7.55
C PRO A 166 25.94 0.52 7.30
N ASP A 167 26.60 -0.03 8.31
CA ASP A 167 27.33 -1.29 8.17
C ASP A 167 26.38 -2.48 8.07
N ALA A 168 25.34 -2.53 8.91
CA ALA A 168 24.30 -3.54 8.78
C ALA A 168 23.64 -3.52 7.41
N GLU A 169 23.35 -2.34 6.86
CA GLU A 169 22.78 -2.22 5.51
C GLU A 169 23.74 -2.74 4.43
N HIS A 170 25.03 -2.43 4.54
CA HIS A 170 26.03 -2.93 3.59
C HIS A 170 26.12 -4.45 3.54
N PHE A 171 26.12 -5.09 4.72
CA PHE A 171 26.25 -6.55 4.83
C PHE A 171 24.91 -7.28 4.69
N ARG A 172 23.79 -6.57 4.54
CA ARG A 172 22.44 -7.16 4.40
C ARG A 172 22.39 -8.16 3.23
N LEU A 173 22.83 -7.75 2.05
CA LEU A 173 22.80 -8.59 0.85
C LEU A 173 23.89 -9.68 0.84
N GLU A 174 24.87 -9.64 1.75
CA GLU A 174 25.77 -10.77 1.97
C GLU A 174 25.11 -11.88 2.80
N ARG A 175 24.14 -11.52 3.64
CA ARG A 175 23.28 -12.46 4.37
C ARG A 175 22.12 -12.95 3.51
N HIS A 176 21.61 -12.09 2.63
CA HIS A 176 20.51 -12.37 1.68
C HIS A 176 21.03 -12.57 0.25
N GLN A 177 21.92 -13.54 0.04
CA GLN A 177 22.58 -13.69 -1.27
C GLN A 177 21.62 -14.21 -2.35
N LEU A 178 20.55 -14.93 -1.99
CA LEU A 178 19.59 -15.38 -2.99
C LEU A 178 18.84 -14.18 -3.61
N GLU A 179 18.38 -13.25 -2.75
CA GLU A 179 17.78 -11.97 -3.18
C GLU A 179 18.71 -11.24 -4.15
N PHE A 180 19.99 -11.10 -3.76
CA PHE A 180 21.00 -10.43 -4.57
C PHE A 180 21.25 -11.13 -5.91
N ASP A 181 21.56 -12.43 -5.88
CA ASP A 181 21.91 -13.20 -7.08
C ASP A 181 20.75 -13.20 -8.08
N LEU A 182 19.51 -13.44 -7.62
CA LEU A 182 18.36 -13.49 -8.51
C LEU A 182 18.01 -12.11 -9.08
N THR A 183 18.15 -11.07 -8.29
CA THR A 183 18.05 -9.68 -8.77
C THR A 183 19.09 -9.41 -9.86
N CYS A 184 20.36 -9.74 -9.62
CA CYS A 184 21.42 -9.57 -10.61
C CYS A 184 21.14 -10.34 -11.91
N ARG A 185 20.55 -11.54 -11.85
CA ARG A 185 20.12 -12.30 -13.04
C ARG A 185 19.02 -11.59 -13.82
N TYR A 186 18.10 -10.91 -13.15
CA TYR A 186 17.10 -10.07 -13.79
C TYR A 186 17.72 -8.82 -14.43
N LEU A 187 18.63 -8.15 -13.73
CA LEU A 187 19.36 -7.00 -14.27
C LEU A 187 20.17 -7.39 -15.51
N GLU A 188 20.96 -8.47 -15.45
CA GLU A 188 21.76 -8.98 -16.57
C GLU A 188 20.89 -9.35 -17.79
N LYS A 189 19.73 -9.97 -17.56
CA LYS A 189 18.82 -10.36 -18.64
C LYS A 189 18.22 -9.16 -19.40
N TYR A 190 17.94 -8.07 -18.71
CA TYR A 190 17.10 -7.00 -19.23
C TYR A 190 17.81 -5.66 -19.44
N LEU A 191 18.87 -5.35 -18.70
CA LEU A 191 19.62 -4.11 -18.90
C LEU A 191 20.29 -4.09 -20.29
N PRO A 192 20.38 -2.92 -20.94
CA PRO A 192 21.17 -2.76 -22.15
C PRO A 192 22.65 -2.98 -21.85
N PRO A 193 23.50 -3.47 -22.77
CA PRO A 193 24.90 -3.82 -22.47
C PRO A 193 25.79 -2.66 -21.99
N LYS A 194 25.35 -1.41 -22.18
CA LYS A 194 25.96 -0.18 -21.68
C LYS A 194 24.92 0.93 -21.69
N GLY A 195 25.12 1.96 -20.87
CA GLY A 195 24.26 3.14 -20.88
C GLY A 195 24.30 3.89 -19.55
N SER A 196 23.37 4.83 -19.41
CA SER A 196 23.19 5.62 -18.19
C SER A 196 22.08 5.03 -17.32
N ILE A 197 22.39 4.74 -16.06
CA ILE A 197 21.45 4.18 -15.07
C ILE A 197 21.18 5.22 -13.99
N LEU A 198 19.91 5.39 -13.63
CA LEU A 198 19.51 6.12 -12.43
C LEU A 198 19.10 5.11 -11.36
N GLU A 199 19.81 5.10 -10.24
CA GLU A 199 19.53 4.24 -9.09
C GLU A 199 18.98 5.11 -7.95
N ILE A 200 17.79 4.80 -7.44
CA ILE A 200 17.08 5.56 -6.41
C ILE A 200 16.90 4.67 -5.18
N GLY A 201 17.39 5.14 -4.03
CA GLY A 201 17.58 4.31 -2.84
C GLY A 201 18.86 3.48 -2.94
N ALA A 202 19.94 4.08 -3.45
CA ALA A 202 21.19 3.37 -3.71
C ALA A 202 21.93 2.93 -2.43
N ALA A 203 21.60 3.50 -1.27
CA ALA A 203 22.17 3.17 0.03
C ALA A 203 23.72 3.10 -0.03
N THR A 204 24.31 2.02 0.49
CA THR A 204 25.77 1.81 0.48
C THR A 204 26.32 1.36 -0.89
N GLY A 205 25.47 1.27 -1.90
CA GLY A 205 25.85 1.12 -3.30
C GLY A 205 26.14 -0.30 -3.75
N ARG A 206 25.45 -1.31 -3.19
CA ARG A 206 25.71 -2.72 -3.54
C ARG A 206 25.51 -3.00 -5.04
N TYR A 207 24.43 -2.49 -5.64
CA TYR A 207 24.22 -2.59 -7.09
C TYR A 207 25.02 -1.52 -7.84
N THR A 208 25.13 -0.30 -7.29
CA THR A 208 25.93 0.80 -7.85
C THR A 208 27.35 0.36 -8.22
N ILE A 209 28.06 -0.28 -7.28
CA ILE A 209 29.45 -0.69 -7.48
C ILE A 209 29.53 -1.76 -8.58
N GLU A 210 28.64 -2.74 -8.55
CA GLU A 210 28.63 -3.83 -9.53
C GLU A 210 28.33 -3.33 -10.95
N LEU A 211 27.34 -2.44 -11.09
CA LEU A 211 27.02 -1.81 -12.37
C LEU A 211 28.15 -0.87 -12.84
N ALA A 212 28.84 -0.16 -11.94
CA ALA A 212 29.98 0.66 -12.32
C ALA A 212 31.15 -0.20 -12.86
N ARG A 213 31.41 -1.38 -12.28
CA ARG A 213 32.40 -2.35 -12.79
C ARG A 213 32.04 -2.86 -14.19
N GLN A 214 30.75 -3.01 -14.47
CA GLN A 214 30.24 -3.41 -15.78
C GLN A 214 30.28 -2.26 -16.82
N GLY A 215 30.66 -1.05 -16.40
CA GLY A 215 30.96 0.09 -17.27
C GLY A 215 29.82 1.09 -17.45
N TYR A 216 28.68 0.92 -16.76
CA TYR A 216 27.58 1.88 -16.77
C TYR A 216 27.97 3.21 -16.13
N ASP A 217 27.37 4.29 -16.61
CA ASP A 217 27.45 5.60 -15.95
C ASP A 217 26.22 5.74 -15.04
N ILE A 218 26.43 5.93 -13.73
CA ILE A 218 25.37 5.83 -12.73
C ILE A 218 25.10 7.19 -12.12
N THR A 219 23.82 7.54 -11.98
CA THR A 219 23.38 8.57 -11.04
C THR A 219 22.74 7.86 -9.85
N ALA A 220 23.41 7.88 -8.70
CA ALA A 220 22.93 7.32 -7.44
C ALA A 220 22.21 8.40 -6.64
N VAL A 221 20.95 8.13 -6.27
CA VAL A 221 20.09 8.99 -5.46
C VAL A 221 19.78 8.29 -4.15
N ASP A 222 19.95 8.99 -3.04
CA ASP A 222 19.53 8.53 -1.71
C ASP A 222 19.11 9.70 -0.83
N ILE A 223 18.29 9.46 0.19
CA ILE A 223 17.91 10.49 1.17
C ILE A 223 18.98 10.67 2.26
N SER A 224 19.82 9.65 2.48
CA SER A 224 20.87 9.63 3.48
C SER A 224 22.24 9.92 2.86
N GLU A 225 22.83 11.05 3.25
CA GLU A 225 24.21 11.36 2.88
C GLU A 225 25.22 10.37 3.49
N LYS A 226 24.94 9.84 4.70
CA LYS A 226 25.82 8.89 5.37
C LYS A 226 25.99 7.59 4.57
N MET A 227 24.96 7.17 3.85
CA MET A 227 25.01 5.96 3.03
C MET A 227 26.05 6.04 1.91
N PHE A 228 26.21 7.22 1.31
CA PHE A 228 27.19 7.44 0.25
C PHE A 228 28.64 7.47 0.72
N VAL A 229 28.91 7.67 2.00
CA VAL A 229 30.28 7.66 2.53
C VAL A 229 30.96 6.33 2.22
N LYS A 230 30.28 5.20 2.49
CA LYS A 230 30.82 3.86 2.26
C LYS A 230 30.89 3.52 0.77
N CYS A 231 29.82 3.82 0.02
CA CYS A 231 29.79 3.61 -1.43
C CYS A 231 30.96 4.31 -2.14
N ARG A 232 31.18 5.59 -1.82
CA ARG A 232 32.26 6.40 -2.40
C ARG A 232 33.63 5.84 -2.07
N SER A 233 33.86 5.44 -0.81
CA SER A 233 35.14 4.84 -0.40
C SER A 233 35.47 3.58 -1.19
N LEU A 234 34.49 2.71 -1.42
CA LEU A 234 34.68 1.50 -2.22
C LEU A 234 34.96 1.83 -3.69
N LEU A 235 34.15 2.69 -4.30
CA LEU A 235 34.37 3.13 -5.69
C LEU A 235 35.73 3.80 -5.89
N GLN A 236 36.22 4.58 -4.92
CA GLN A 236 37.56 5.16 -4.93
C GLN A 236 38.65 4.09 -4.91
N SER A 237 38.51 3.08 -4.04
CA SER A 237 39.48 1.98 -3.96
C SER A 237 39.57 1.17 -5.26
N GLU A 238 38.51 1.17 -6.07
CA GLU A 238 38.45 0.51 -7.38
C GLU A 238 38.71 1.44 -8.58
N GLY A 239 38.94 2.74 -8.35
CA GLY A 239 39.13 3.73 -9.43
C GLY A 239 37.86 4.03 -10.24
N LEU A 240 36.68 3.68 -9.72
CA LEU A 240 35.38 3.77 -10.40
C LEU A 240 34.53 4.97 -9.96
N GLU A 241 35.00 5.83 -9.03
CA GLU A 241 34.21 6.98 -8.57
C GLU A 241 33.76 7.90 -9.73
N HIS A 242 34.58 8.05 -10.76
CA HIS A 242 34.26 8.86 -11.95
C HIS A 242 33.04 8.36 -12.75
N LYS A 243 32.60 7.12 -12.52
CA LYS A 243 31.40 6.53 -13.11
C LYS A 243 30.11 6.88 -12.38
N VAL A 244 30.20 7.45 -11.18
CA VAL A 244 29.04 7.62 -10.30
C VAL A 244 28.84 9.08 -9.90
N LYS A 245 27.66 9.60 -10.20
CA LYS A 245 27.17 10.90 -9.70
C LYS A 245 26.24 10.66 -8.51
N PHE A 246 26.56 11.25 -7.37
CA PHE A 246 25.76 11.17 -6.15
C PHE A 246 24.81 12.38 -6.01
N ILE A 247 23.56 12.13 -5.64
CA ILE A 247 22.55 13.16 -5.42
C ILE A 247 21.76 12.83 -4.14
N ILE A 248 21.64 13.79 -3.23
CA ILE A 248 20.77 13.65 -2.05
C ILE A 248 19.37 14.15 -2.40
N SER A 249 18.38 13.27 -2.44
CA SER A 249 17.01 13.60 -2.82
C SER A 249 16.00 12.55 -2.38
N ASP A 250 14.77 12.99 -2.14
CA ASP A 250 13.60 12.13 -1.98
C ASP A 250 13.17 11.54 -3.34
N ALA A 251 12.78 10.28 -3.40
CA ALA A 251 12.24 9.64 -4.61
C ALA A 251 11.00 10.37 -5.18
N ARG A 252 10.25 11.08 -4.33
CA ARG A 252 9.09 11.91 -4.68
C ARG A 252 9.47 13.28 -5.25
N ASP A 253 10.70 13.74 -5.03
CA ASP A 253 11.24 14.98 -5.58
C ASP A 253 12.64 14.76 -6.15
N LEU A 254 12.69 14.50 -7.46
CA LEU A 254 13.93 14.31 -8.21
C LEU A 254 14.33 15.58 -8.98
N GLY A 255 13.98 16.78 -8.51
CA GLY A 255 14.32 18.06 -9.14
C GLY A 255 15.79 18.18 -9.62
N PRO A 256 16.80 17.73 -8.84
CA PRO A 256 18.21 17.76 -9.25
C PRO A 256 18.62 16.76 -10.35
N VAL A 257 17.73 15.85 -10.76
CA VAL A 257 17.99 14.76 -11.73
C VAL A 257 17.43 15.13 -13.10
N SER A 258 18.27 15.04 -14.15
CA SER A 258 17.92 15.36 -15.53
C SER A 258 16.76 14.49 -16.06
N LYS A 259 15.82 15.11 -16.77
CA LYS A 259 14.69 14.40 -17.40
C LYS A 259 15.10 13.76 -18.72
N ASN A 260 14.49 12.62 -19.05
CA ASN A 260 14.64 11.89 -20.31
C ASN A 260 16.11 11.56 -20.69
N ASP A 261 16.89 11.09 -19.73
CA ASP A 261 18.35 10.94 -19.84
C ASP A 261 18.85 9.51 -19.57
N TYR A 262 18.01 8.65 -19.00
CA TYR A 262 18.44 7.33 -18.53
C TYR A 262 17.92 6.18 -19.40
N ASP A 263 18.81 5.22 -19.65
CA ASP A 263 18.53 4.00 -20.41
C ASP A 263 17.82 2.95 -19.55
N ALA A 264 18.00 3.03 -18.23
CA ALA A 264 17.24 2.27 -17.24
C ALA A 264 17.17 3.00 -15.89
N VAL A 265 16.16 2.68 -15.08
CA VAL A 265 16.02 3.16 -13.70
C VAL A 265 15.83 1.98 -12.75
N LEU A 266 16.61 1.95 -11.69
CA LEU A 266 16.44 1.05 -10.55
C LEU A 266 15.86 1.88 -9.39
N MET A 267 14.66 1.55 -8.93
CA MET A 267 14.06 2.11 -7.71
C MET A 267 13.79 0.95 -6.75
N MET A 268 14.84 0.50 -6.10
CA MET A 268 14.87 -0.72 -5.29
C MET A 268 14.95 -0.34 -3.83
N GLY A 269 13.81 -0.21 -3.16
CA GLY A 269 13.77 0.36 -1.82
C GLY A 269 12.60 1.30 -1.58
N PRO A 270 12.59 2.44 -2.26
CA PRO A 270 11.69 3.54 -1.92
C PRO A 270 10.19 3.16 -1.90
N LEU A 271 9.72 2.31 -2.82
CA LEU A 271 8.28 2.03 -2.94
C LEU A 271 7.70 1.27 -1.75
N TYR A 272 8.48 0.47 -1.03
CA TYR A 272 8.01 -0.18 0.19
C TYR A 272 8.21 0.68 1.44
N HIS A 273 8.79 1.88 1.34
CA HIS A 273 8.80 2.85 2.45
C HIS A 273 7.68 3.90 2.32
N LEU A 274 7.15 4.09 1.11
CA LEU A 274 6.03 5.00 0.85
C LEU A 274 4.70 4.26 1.07
N ILE A 275 4.15 4.32 2.28
CA ILE A 275 2.95 3.56 2.64
C ILE A 275 1.69 4.10 1.98
N TYR A 276 1.69 5.37 1.57
CA TYR A 276 0.58 5.94 0.83
C TYR A 276 0.74 5.72 -0.68
N GLU A 277 -0.31 5.21 -1.32
CA GLU A 277 -0.31 4.93 -2.77
C GLU A 277 -0.02 6.17 -3.61
N ASN A 278 -0.55 7.34 -3.21
CA ASN A 278 -0.31 8.61 -3.90
C ASN A 278 1.18 8.97 -3.97
N ASP A 279 1.93 8.68 -2.91
CA ASP A 279 3.37 8.95 -2.85
C ASP A 279 4.15 7.96 -3.72
N ARG A 280 3.75 6.69 -3.75
CA ARG A 280 4.27 5.70 -4.70
C ARG A 280 4.02 6.12 -6.15
N ILE A 281 2.80 6.57 -6.47
CA ILE A 281 2.45 7.09 -7.80
C ILE A 281 3.28 8.33 -8.14
N LEU A 282 3.49 9.25 -7.19
CA LEU A 282 4.32 10.43 -7.39
C LEU A 282 5.78 10.07 -7.67
N ALA A 283 6.36 9.14 -6.91
CA ALA A 283 7.71 8.64 -7.15
C ALA A 283 7.84 7.97 -8.54
N LEU A 284 6.86 7.14 -8.92
CA LEU A 284 6.82 6.51 -10.24
C LEU A 284 6.68 7.53 -11.38
N LYS A 285 5.84 8.56 -11.24
CA LYS A 285 5.73 9.67 -12.22
C LYS A 285 7.05 10.40 -12.38
N ASN A 286 7.75 10.62 -11.26
CA ASN A 286 9.08 11.22 -11.29
C ASN A 286 10.04 10.35 -12.11
N VAL A 287 10.08 9.04 -11.88
CA VAL A 287 10.93 8.13 -12.67
C VAL A 287 10.54 8.06 -14.13
N PHE A 288 9.25 7.99 -14.44
CA PHE A 288 8.76 7.98 -15.82
C PHE A 288 9.28 9.19 -16.61
N ALA A 289 9.38 10.36 -15.98
CA ALA A 289 9.93 11.57 -16.62
C ALA A 289 11.46 11.51 -16.86
N ARG A 290 12.20 10.62 -16.20
CA ARG A 290 13.67 10.50 -16.31
C ARG A 290 14.12 9.44 -17.32
N LEU A 291 13.28 8.44 -17.57
CA LEU A 291 13.54 7.41 -18.58
C LEU A 291 13.45 7.95 -20.01
N LYS A 292 14.38 7.50 -20.87
CA LYS A 292 14.22 7.62 -22.33
C LYS A 292 13.01 6.80 -22.80
N LYS A 293 12.55 7.05 -24.02
CA LYS A 293 11.51 6.23 -24.65
C LYS A 293 12.01 4.79 -24.79
N ASP A 294 11.13 3.81 -24.56
CA ASP A 294 11.43 2.39 -24.70
C ASP A 294 12.45 1.84 -23.67
N SER A 295 12.77 2.62 -22.62
CA SER A 295 13.68 2.23 -21.54
C SER A 295 12.96 1.54 -20.38
N LEU A 296 13.74 0.88 -19.52
CA LEU A 296 13.23 -0.02 -18.49
C LEU A 296 13.24 0.59 -17.10
N ILE A 297 12.25 0.21 -16.29
CA ILE A 297 12.21 0.42 -14.85
C ILE A 297 12.30 -0.93 -14.14
N PHE A 298 13.06 -0.96 -13.05
CA PHE A 298 13.14 -2.06 -12.10
C PHE A 298 12.73 -1.51 -10.73
N THR A 299 11.72 -2.10 -10.11
CA THR A 299 11.26 -1.72 -8.77
C THR A 299 11.15 -2.94 -7.89
N THR A 300 11.37 -2.78 -6.57
CA THR A 300 11.19 -3.87 -5.61
C THR A 300 10.13 -3.54 -4.56
N PHE A 301 9.53 -4.60 -4.03
CA PHE A 301 8.49 -4.56 -2.99
C PHE A 301 8.75 -5.67 -1.97
N ILE A 302 8.29 -5.46 -0.75
CA ILE A 302 8.15 -6.53 0.22
C ILE A 302 6.77 -7.16 0.04
N SER A 303 6.67 -8.48 -0.05
CA SER A 303 5.40 -9.19 -0.21
C SER A 303 4.61 -9.22 1.08
N ARG A 304 3.30 -8.94 0.99
CA ARG A 304 2.35 -9.04 2.11
C ARG A 304 2.29 -10.41 2.75
N TYR A 305 2.33 -11.45 1.95
CA TYR A 305 2.22 -12.83 2.44
C TYR A 305 3.58 -13.52 2.55
N GLY A 306 4.56 -13.08 1.77
CA GLY A 306 5.90 -13.65 1.79
C GLY A 306 6.63 -13.47 3.11
N ILE A 307 6.32 -12.41 3.87
CA ILE A 307 6.97 -12.11 5.15
C ILE A 307 6.59 -13.08 6.28
N PHE A 308 5.47 -13.80 6.20
CA PHE A 308 4.95 -14.57 7.35
C PHE A 308 5.90 -15.66 7.82
N GLY A 309 6.62 -16.30 6.89
CA GLY A 309 7.61 -17.33 7.26
C GLY A 309 8.75 -16.75 8.09
N GLU A 310 9.21 -15.55 7.77
CA GLU A 310 10.26 -14.87 8.52
C GLU A 310 9.76 -14.31 9.85
N VAL A 311 8.59 -13.67 9.86
CA VAL A 311 7.98 -13.16 11.09
C VAL A 311 7.72 -14.31 12.07
N MET A 312 7.17 -15.44 11.62
CA MET A 312 6.98 -16.61 12.49
C MET A 312 8.30 -17.15 13.07
N LYS A 313 9.40 -17.09 12.31
CA LYS A 313 10.72 -17.55 12.76
C LYS A 313 11.38 -16.59 13.74
N LYS A 314 11.33 -15.28 13.46
CA LYS A 314 12.07 -14.25 14.21
C LYS A 314 11.26 -13.63 15.35
N GLU A 315 9.96 -13.49 15.15
CA GLU A 315 9.04 -12.82 16.07
C GLU A 315 7.68 -13.56 16.13
N PRO A 316 7.63 -14.79 16.66
CA PRO A 316 6.39 -15.56 16.73
C PRO A 316 5.28 -14.89 17.54
N GLY A 317 5.63 -13.99 18.47
CA GLY A 317 4.68 -13.20 19.27
C GLY A 317 3.98 -12.08 18.51
N TRP A 318 4.39 -11.75 17.28
CA TRP A 318 3.69 -10.75 16.46
C TRP A 318 2.19 -11.07 16.29
N ILE A 319 1.84 -12.36 16.28
CA ILE A 319 0.45 -12.83 16.16
C ILE A 319 -0.46 -12.35 17.30
N ASP A 320 0.10 -12.05 18.48
CA ASP A 320 -0.66 -11.57 19.63
C ASP A 320 -1.13 -10.10 19.43
N HIS A 321 -0.53 -9.37 18.49
CA HIS A 321 -0.90 -8.00 18.10
C HIS A 321 -1.98 -8.02 16.99
N GLU A 322 -3.16 -8.57 17.30
CA GLU A 322 -4.22 -8.80 16.30
C GLU A 322 -4.59 -7.58 15.45
N SER A 323 -4.51 -6.36 15.99
CA SER A 323 -4.78 -5.12 15.26
C SER A 323 -3.73 -4.83 14.18
N GLU A 324 -2.46 -5.12 14.46
CA GLU A 324 -1.36 -4.93 13.51
C GLU A 324 -1.43 -5.99 12.42
N VAL A 325 -1.64 -7.25 12.80
CA VAL A 325 -1.87 -8.36 11.87
C VAL A 325 -3.01 -8.05 10.91
N ARG A 326 -4.16 -7.59 11.43
CA ARG A 326 -5.31 -7.19 10.61
C ARG A 326 -4.95 -6.03 9.68
N SER A 327 -4.23 -5.03 10.18
CA SER A 327 -3.82 -3.87 9.37
C SER A 327 -2.89 -4.26 8.22
N VAL A 328 -1.90 -5.12 8.45
CA VAL A 328 -1.01 -5.63 7.40
C VAL A 328 -1.80 -6.45 6.37
N LEU A 329 -2.71 -7.31 6.81
CA LEU A 329 -3.54 -8.11 5.89
C LEU A 329 -4.45 -7.25 5.01
N GLU A 330 -5.14 -6.27 5.61
CA GLU A 330 -6.11 -5.43 4.91
C GLU A 330 -5.42 -4.33 4.09
N PHE A 331 -4.51 -3.58 4.72
CA PHE A 331 -3.93 -2.35 4.17
C PHE A 331 -2.47 -2.48 3.73
N GLY A 332 -1.78 -3.57 4.08
CA GLY A 332 -0.36 -3.75 3.76
C GLY A 332 0.56 -2.84 4.56
N ARG A 333 0.16 -2.37 5.74
CA ARG A 333 0.96 -1.47 6.58
C ARG A 333 0.55 -1.57 8.04
N ASP A 334 1.42 -1.17 8.94
CA ASP A 334 1.10 -1.06 10.36
C ASP A 334 0.02 0.00 10.62
N PRO A 335 -0.73 -0.10 11.73
CA PRO A 335 -1.68 0.93 12.17
C PRO A 335 -1.01 2.30 12.33
N GLU A 336 -1.76 3.38 12.09
CA GLU A 336 -1.23 4.76 12.19
C GLU A 336 -0.72 5.15 13.58
N HIS A 337 -1.12 4.42 14.61
CA HIS A 337 -0.73 4.63 16.00
C HIS A 337 0.39 3.70 16.49
N SER A 338 0.97 2.87 15.63
CA SER A 338 2.09 2.00 16.02
C SER A 338 3.31 2.85 16.45
N PRO A 339 4.15 2.32 17.36
CA PRO A 339 5.29 3.07 17.91
C PRO A 339 6.18 3.63 16.81
N LYS A 340 6.46 4.94 16.87
CA LYS A 340 7.37 5.60 15.93
C LYS A 340 8.82 5.25 16.28
N GLY A 341 9.59 4.76 15.30
CA GLY A 341 11.03 4.48 15.45
C GLY A 341 11.49 3.12 14.90
N GLU A 342 10.56 2.24 14.53
CA GLU A 342 10.83 0.95 13.88
C GLU A 342 10.68 1.03 12.35
N PHE A 343 11.03 -0.05 11.64
CA PHE A 343 10.93 -0.11 10.18
C PHE A 343 9.48 0.12 9.73
N ARG A 344 9.23 1.26 9.08
CA ARG A 344 7.93 1.60 8.51
C ARG A 344 7.89 1.15 7.06
N GLY A 345 7.07 0.12 6.81
CA GLY A 345 7.00 -0.56 5.52
C GLY A 345 5.60 -0.64 4.92
N TYR A 346 5.56 -0.77 3.60
CA TYR A 346 4.39 -1.17 2.83
C TYR A 346 4.61 -2.57 2.27
N PHE A 347 3.73 -3.48 2.65
CA PHE A 347 3.72 -4.87 2.25
C PHE A 347 2.70 -5.10 1.13
N ALA A 348 3.23 -5.35 -0.05
CA ALA A 348 2.50 -5.32 -1.29
C ALA A 348 1.82 -6.66 -1.63
N ASN A 349 0.63 -6.58 -2.21
CA ASN A 349 0.04 -7.71 -2.93
C ASN A 349 0.58 -7.75 -4.35
N VAL A 350 0.99 -8.95 -4.82
CA VAL A 350 1.49 -9.13 -6.20
C VAL A 350 0.53 -8.55 -7.25
N SER A 351 -0.78 -8.71 -7.04
CA SER A 351 -1.82 -8.24 -7.95
C SER A 351 -1.89 -6.73 -8.11
N GLU A 352 -1.26 -5.95 -7.24
CA GLU A 352 -1.28 -4.48 -7.31
C GLU A 352 -0.04 -3.89 -7.98
N LEU A 353 1.05 -4.67 -8.11
CA LEU A 353 2.32 -4.20 -8.68
C LEU A 353 2.12 -3.71 -10.13
N ALA A 354 1.54 -4.53 -11.00
CA ALA A 354 1.32 -4.12 -12.40
C ALA A 354 0.36 -2.92 -12.52
N PRO A 355 -0.86 -2.94 -11.93
CA PRO A 355 -1.77 -1.79 -11.97
C PRO A 355 -1.16 -0.48 -11.46
N LEU A 356 -0.35 -0.52 -10.39
CA LEU A 356 0.31 0.66 -9.84
C LEU A 356 1.24 1.34 -10.86
N HIS A 357 2.02 0.55 -11.61
CA HIS A 357 2.95 1.08 -12.62
C HIS A 357 2.22 1.46 -13.91
N GLU A 358 1.24 0.66 -14.34
CA GLU A 358 0.43 0.92 -15.54
C GLU A 358 -0.38 2.22 -15.41
N ALA A 359 -0.83 2.58 -14.20
CA ALA A 359 -1.49 3.85 -13.92
C ALA A 359 -0.61 5.09 -14.23
N VAL A 360 0.71 4.93 -14.28
CA VAL A 360 1.67 5.99 -14.65
C VAL A 360 2.06 5.94 -16.14
N GLY A 361 1.73 4.84 -16.83
CA GLY A 361 1.98 4.65 -18.26
C GLY A 361 3.06 3.61 -18.59
N PHE A 362 3.59 2.88 -17.61
CA PHE A 362 4.49 1.76 -17.89
C PHE A 362 3.73 0.56 -18.47
N LYS A 363 4.40 -0.20 -19.33
CA LYS A 363 3.95 -1.53 -19.75
C LYS A 363 4.69 -2.59 -18.95
N THR A 364 3.96 -3.47 -18.26
CA THR A 364 4.57 -4.57 -17.50
C THR A 364 5.24 -5.60 -18.42
N ILE A 365 6.43 -6.05 -18.03
CA ILE A 365 7.17 -7.15 -18.67
C ILE A 365 7.22 -8.35 -17.73
N VAL A 366 7.65 -8.16 -16.48
CA VAL A 366 7.79 -9.23 -15.49
C VAL A 366 7.32 -8.76 -14.12
N VAL A 367 6.66 -9.66 -13.41
CA VAL A 367 6.55 -9.64 -11.94
C VAL A 367 7.09 -10.97 -11.44
N ALA A 368 8.06 -10.95 -10.53
CA ALA A 368 8.71 -12.16 -10.03
C ALA A 368 9.10 -12.02 -8.57
N GLY A 369 9.30 -13.14 -7.88
CA GLY A 369 9.93 -13.19 -6.57
C GLY A 369 11.43 -13.27 -6.71
N VAL A 370 12.21 -12.56 -5.89
CA VAL A 370 13.68 -12.67 -5.89
C VAL A 370 14.20 -13.70 -4.89
N GLU A 371 13.28 -14.36 -4.19
CA GLU A 371 13.53 -15.49 -3.30
C GLU A 371 12.38 -16.50 -3.43
N PRO A 372 12.25 -17.16 -4.59
CA PRO A 372 11.07 -17.95 -4.90
C PRO A 372 11.07 -19.28 -4.15
N GLY A 373 9.90 -19.64 -3.63
CA GLY A 373 9.68 -20.85 -2.85
C GLY A 373 9.54 -20.56 -1.36
N ILE A 374 8.46 -21.07 -0.75
CA ILE A 374 8.10 -20.88 0.66
C ILE A 374 9.24 -21.28 1.63
N SER A 375 10.17 -22.12 1.18
CA SER A 375 11.25 -22.71 1.98
C SER A 375 12.66 -22.33 1.51
N ALA A 376 12.80 -21.35 0.61
CA ALA A 376 14.12 -20.91 0.17
C ALA A 376 14.80 -20.16 1.33
N GLU A 377 15.69 -20.86 2.04
CA GLU A 377 16.46 -20.30 3.15
C GLU A 377 17.81 -19.81 2.64
N ASP A 378 18.06 -18.50 2.78
CA ASP A 378 19.33 -17.88 2.42
C ASP A 378 20.51 -18.60 3.07
N GLU A 379 20.39 -19.02 4.34
CA GLU A 379 21.49 -19.69 5.05
C GLU A 379 21.96 -20.95 4.32
N ILE A 380 21.03 -21.77 3.84
CA ILE A 380 21.36 -22.99 3.08
C ILE A 380 21.93 -22.61 1.72
N TYR A 381 21.29 -21.68 1.01
CA TYR A 381 21.75 -21.22 -0.30
C TYR A 381 23.18 -20.64 -0.25
N ASN A 382 23.49 -19.87 0.79
CA ASN A 382 24.80 -19.25 1.02
C ASN A 382 25.93 -20.28 1.19
N THR A 383 25.61 -21.52 1.62
CA THR A 383 26.59 -22.61 1.69
C THR A 383 26.89 -23.27 0.34
N LEU A 384 26.04 -23.05 -0.67
CA LEU A 384 26.22 -23.65 -1.99
C LEU A 384 27.35 -22.96 -2.76
N VAL A 385 28.13 -23.76 -3.47
CA VAL A 385 29.25 -23.30 -4.30
C VAL A 385 29.29 -23.99 -5.66
N GLY A 386 29.97 -23.37 -6.63
CA GLY A 386 30.24 -23.92 -7.94
C GLY A 386 28.98 -24.35 -8.70
N LYS A 387 29.07 -25.46 -9.45
CA LYS A 387 28.00 -25.95 -10.34
C LYS A 387 26.66 -26.15 -9.65
N ARG A 388 26.65 -26.55 -8.37
CA ARG A 388 25.40 -26.81 -7.64
C ARG A 388 24.64 -25.51 -7.39
N ARG A 389 25.34 -24.44 -6.98
CA ARG A 389 24.74 -23.11 -6.78
C ARG A 389 24.12 -22.61 -8.09
N GLU A 390 24.87 -22.70 -9.19
CA GLU A 390 24.39 -22.30 -10.51
C GLU A 390 23.13 -23.04 -10.96
N LEU A 391 23.07 -24.35 -10.76
CA LEU A 391 21.89 -25.14 -11.11
C LEU A 391 20.66 -24.74 -10.28
N TRP A 392 20.84 -24.48 -8.99
CA TRP A 392 19.76 -23.96 -8.14
C TRP A 392 19.32 -22.57 -8.57
N LEU A 393 20.26 -21.65 -8.80
CA LEU A 393 19.96 -20.29 -9.25
C LEU A 393 19.20 -20.30 -10.58
N ASN A 394 19.58 -21.18 -11.51
CA ASN A 394 18.87 -21.35 -12.78
C ASN A 394 17.42 -21.84 -12.59
N LEU A 395 17.20 -22.84 -11.74
CA LEU A 395 15.87 -23.35 -11.44
C LEU A 395 15.00 -22.28 -10.78
N LEU A 396 15.54 -21.60 -9.76
CA LEU A 396 14.84 -20.54 -9.03
C LEU A 396 14.50 -19.38 -9.96
N PHE A 397 15.40 -19.01 -10.87
CA PHE A 397 15.13 -18.00 -11.89
C PHE A 397 13.98 -18.41 -12.81
N GLN A 398 13.98 -19.67 -13.29
CA GLN A 398 12.93 -20.18 -14.17
C GLN A 398 11.55 -20.20 -13.50
N THR A 399 11.47 -20.46 -12.20
CA THR A 399 10.21 -20.54 -11.46
C THR A 399 9.82 -19.25 -10.75
N SER A 400 10.70 -18.24 -10.73
CA SER A 400 10.49 -17.00 -9.97
C SER A 400 9.27 -16.18 -10.37
N ALA A 401 8.84 -16.28 -11.63
CA ALA A 401 7.67 -15.57 -12.16
C ALA A 401 6.41 -16.45 -12.20
N GLU A 402 6.45 -17.65 -11.62
CA GLU A 402 5.29 -18.55 -11.59
C GLU A 402 4.15 -17.92 -10.75
N PRO A 403 2.98 -17.63 -11.36
CA PRO A 403 1.90 -16.90 -10.68
C PRO A 403 1.41 -17.58 -9.40
N THR A 404 1.50 -18.91 -9.32
CA THR A 404 1.06 -19.67 -8.13
C THR A 404 1.99 -19.53 -6.94
N THR A 405 3.24 -19.09 -7.11
CA THR A 405 4.25 -19.06 -6.04
C THR A 405 4.87 -17.68 -5.82
N VAL A 406 4.77 -16.76 -6.77
CA VAL A 406 5.38 -15.42 -6.70
C VAL A 406 5.05 -14.65 -5.42
N GLY A 407 3.78 -14.69 -4.97
CA GLY A 407 3.34 -13.99 -3.76
C GLY A 407 3.88 -14.57 -2.45
N ALA A 408 4.42 -15.79 -2.49
CA ALA A 408 5.08 -16.39 -1.34
C ALA A 408 6.55 -15.98 -1.19
N SER A 409 7.14 -15.33 -2.20
CA SER A 409 8.48 -14.77 -2.08
C SER A 409 8.48 -13.55 -1.16
N ARG A 410 9.51 -13.41 -0.32
CA ARG A 410 9.62 -12.27 0.62
C ARG A 410 9.76 -10.94 -0.11
N HIS A 411 10.65 -10.89 -1.09
CA HIS A 411 10.84 -9.72 -1.94
C HIS A 411 10.36 -10.01 -3.36
N LEU A 412 9.74 -9.00 -3.94
CA LEU A 412 9.23 -9.00 -5.30
C LEU A 412 10.02 -8.02 -6.14
N ILE A 413 10.24 -8.36 -7.41
CA ILE A 413 10.74 -7.45 -8.43
C ILE A 413 9.68 -7.25 -9.52
N TYR A 414 9.50 -6.00 -9.91
CA TYR A 414 8.72 -5.59 -11.07
C TYR A 414 9.66 -5.03 -12.13
N ILE A 415 9.43 -5.43 -13.38
CA ILE A 415 10.12 -4.91 -14.55
C ILE A 415 9.09 -4.37 -15.52
N GLY A 416 9.23 -3.09 -15.88
CA GLY A 416 8.34 -2.42 -16.82
C GLY A 416 9.11 -1.65 -17.88
N LYS A 417 8.41 -1.28 -18.94
CA LYS A 417 8.93 -0.48 -20.05
C LYS A 417 8.14 0.82 -20.19
N LYS A 418 8.84 1.92 -20.43
CA LYS A 418 8.22 3.21 -20.77
C LYS A 418 7.74 3.25 -22.22
#